data_AF-A0A382C9K6-F1
#
_entry.id   AF-A0A382C9K6-F1
#
_cell.length_a   1.000
_cell.length_b   1.000
_cell.length_c   1.000
_cell.angle_alpha   90.00
_cell.angle_beta   90.00
_cell.angle_gamma   90.00
#
_symmetry.space_group_name_H-M   'P 1'
#
loop_
_entity.id
_entity.type
_entity.pdbx_description
1 polymer ?
#
loop_
_entity_poly.entity_id
_entity_poly.type
_entity_poly.pdbx_seq_one_letter_code
_entity_poly.pdbx_strand_id
1 'polypeptide(L)'
;MVLLPDYPEKTVLAHRLRVERLALLCTLVLIGGGGWWLLPAVTGGAEMLPMVGPVLVLFASALLLPDLIDYGPVERSRLGASANIAWPSVLAFAGIHYGPEDAMIASLILAAIAAFLWRFTSHLLGGNLKTRRWRGLTSIAGLAIAIALLVSMSSDAILWAVVIGASLVTMIPDLREKDDDHEARAEFASRLEQAETRILALREGGSGLEQSASLLKTAGEEGWKDPARGMELIAQAEIEVERTQAVAVDLDAIRSDALEAVKRAEEVTLDALGPRKAFETGDREAELGSPREAEMLYRRAKQKAAI
;
A
#
# COMPACT_ATOMS: atom_id res chain seq x y z
N MET A 1 16.53 28.97 39.01
CA MET A 1 15.41 29.39 38.15
C MET A 1 14.36 28.30 38.20
N VAL A 2 13.24 28.56 38.89
CA VAL A 2 12.13 27.61 38.99
C VAL A 2 11.30 27.76 37.72
N LEU A 3 11.48 26.86 36.76
CA LEU A 3 10.53 26.68 35.67
C LEU A 3 9.23 26.18 36.30
N LEU A 4 8.23 27.06 36.45
CA LEU A 4 6.88 26.61 36.80
C LEU A 4 6.42 25.67 35.67
N PRO A 5 5.98 24.45 35.99
CA PRO A 5 5.66 23.42 34.99
C PRO A 5 4.60 23.85 33.96
N ASP A 6 3.81 24.88 34.24
CA ASP A 6 2.69 25.31 33.37
C ASP A 6 2.94 26.60 32.55
N TYR A 7 4.10 27.26 32.70
CA TYR A 7 4.36 28.52 31.99
C TYR A 7 4.39 28.38 30.45
N PRO A 8 5.07 27.38 29.85
CA PRO A 8 5.09 27.25 28.39
C PRO A 8 3.70 26.93 27.82
N GLU A 9 2.93 26.07 28.47
CA GLU A 9 1.59 25.68 28.01
C GLU A 9 0.60 26.86 27.97
N LYS A 10 0.62 27.73 28.99
CA LYS A 10 -0.24 28.92 29.03
C LYS A 10 0.06 29.90 27.90
N THR A 11 1.34 30.08 27.56
CA THR A 11 1.74 30.96 26.45
C THR A 11 1.32 30.38 25.10
N VAL A 12 1.50 29.07 24.89
CA VAL A 12 1.08 28.38 23.67
C VAL A 12 -0.44 28.45 23.49
N LEU A 13 -1.21 28.22 24.54
CA LEU A 13 -2.68 28.35 24.53
C LEU A 13 -3.12 29.78 24.21
N ALA A 14 -2.48 30.79 24.80
CA ALA A 14 -2.79 32.19 24.52
C ALA A 14 -2.44 32.62 23.08
N HIS A 15 -1.40 32.02 22.48
CA HIS A 15 -1.10 32.20 21.06
C HIS A 15 -2.14 31.50 20.18
N ARG A 16 -2.50 30.25 20.47
CA ARG A 16 -3.50 29.49 19.71
C ARG A 16 -4.86 30.21 19.71
N LEU A 17 -5.33 30.67 20.87
CA LEU A 17 -6.58 31.44 20.99
C LEU A 17 -6.57 32.74 20.17
N ARG A 18 -5.42 33.42 20.06
CA ARG A 18 -5.31 34.63 19.21
C ARG A 18 -5.42 34.30 17.73
N VAL A 19 -4.79 33.21 17.29
CA VAL A 19 -4.85 32.75 15.90
C VAL A 19 -6.25 32.25 15.55
N GLU A 20 -6.89 31.47 16.43
CA GLU A 20 -8.27 31.01 16.28
C GLU A 20 -9.25 32.18 16.14
N ARG A 21 -9.14 33.20 17.02
CA ARG A 21 -9.99 34.40 16.94
C ARG A 21 -9.77 35.18 15.65
N LEU A 22 -8.51 35.33 15.21
CA LEU A 22 -8.21 36.00 13.94
C LEU A 22 -8.83 35.26 12.76
N ALA A 23 -8.74 33.94 12.75
CA ALA A 23 -9.33 33.16 11.67
C ALA A 23 -10.85 33.17 11.68
N LEU A 24 -11.50 33.10 12.85
CA LEU A 24 -12.94 33.28 12.96
C LEU A 24 -13.37 34.65 12.41
N LEU A 25 -12.60 35.70 12.67
CA LEU A 25 -12.86 37.02 12.10
C LEU A 25 -12.72 36.98 10.57
N CYS A 26 -11.64 36.40 10.05
CA CYS A 26 -11.41 36.28 8.61
C CYS A 26 -12.47 35.43 7.90
N THR A 27 -12.94 34.32 8.51
CA THR A 27 -14.03 33.52 7.93
C THR A 27 -15.33 34.29 7.89
N LEU A 28 -15.66 35.03 8.96
CA LEU A 28 -16.84 35.92 8.98
C LEU A 28 -16.74 37.02 7.93
N VAL A 29 -15.55 37.60 7.71
CA VAL A 29 -15.32 38.59 6.65
C VAL A 29 -15.51 37.98 5.26
N LEU A 30 -15.00 36.78 5.00
CA LEU A 30 -15.19 36.09 3.72
C LEU A 30 -16.66 35.73 3.46
N ILE A 31 -17.35 35.23 4.48
CA ILE A 31 -18.78 34.89 4.39
C ILE A 31 -19.62 36.17 4.21
N GLY A 32 -19.34 37.21 4.99
CA GLY A 32 -20.01 38.50 4.88
C GLY A 32 -19.76 39.18 3.53
N GLY A 33 -18.53 39.12 3.02
CA GLY A 33 -18.18 39.62 1.69
C GLY A 33 -18.89 38.87 0.56
N GLY A 34 -18.98 37.54 0.65
CA GLY A 34 -19.76 36.74 -0.29
C GLY A 34 -21.26 37.07 -0.23
N GLY A 35 -21.82 37.25 0.96
CA GLY A 35 -23.20 37.70 1.15
C GLY A 35 -23.45 39.10 0.56
N TRP A 36 -22.51 40.02 0.77
CA TRP A 36 -22.56 41.36 0.18
C TRP A 36 -22.50 41.32 -1.35
N TRP A 37 -21.70 40.43 -1.92
CA TRP A 37 -21.61 40.25 -3.37
C TRP A 37 -22.91 39.72 -3.99
N LEU A 38 -23.67 38.91 -3.25
CA LEU A 38 -24.97 38.38 -3.70
C LEU A 38 -26.14 39.36 -3.54
N LEU A 39 -25.99 40.42 -2.74
CA LEU A 39 -27.07 41.36 -2.43
C LEU A 39 -27.78 41.90 -3.70
N PRO A 40 -27.05 42.38 -4.73
CA PRO A 40 -27.67 42.90 -5.95
C PRO A 40 -28.55 41.88 -6.69
N ALA A 41 -28.19 40.59 -6.64
CA ALA A 41 -28.94 39.52 -7.27
C ALA A 41 -30.22 39.18 -6.50
N VAL A 42 -30.18 39.27 -5.16
CA VAL A 42 -31.36 39.05 -4.28
C VAL A 42 -32.35 40.21 -4.39
N THR A 43 -31.86 41.45 -4.54
CA THR A 43 -32.72 42.63 -4.70
C THR A 43 -33.27 42.81 -6.13
N GLY A 44 -33.05 41.83 -7.02
CA GLY A 44 -33.56 41.83 -8.40
C GLY A 44 -32.82 42.77 -9.36
N GLY A 45 -31.63 43.26 -8.97
CA GLY A 45 -30.85 44.23 -9.75
C GLY A 45 -29.91 43.61 -10.79
N ALA A 46 -29.70 42.29 -10.77
CA ALA A 46 -28.81 41.60 -11.70
C ALA A 46 -29.03 40.08 -11.72
N GLU A 47 -28.57 39.41 -12.77
CA GLU A 47 -28.68 37.97 -12.93
C GLU A 47 -27.81 37.21 -11.91
N MET A 48 -28.37 36.18 -11.25
CA MET A 48 -27.66 35.40 -10.23
C MET A 48 -26.47 34.63 -10.79
N LEU A 49 -26.62 34.03 -11.98
CA LEU A 49 -25.69 33.03 -12.53
C LEU A 49 -24.22 33.49 -12.62
N PRO A 50 -23.89 34.67 -13.18
CA PRO A 50 -22.50 35.14 -13.26
C PRO A 50 -21.89 35.51 -11.89
N MET A 51 -22.71 35.76 -10.86
CA MET A 51 -22.22 36.13 -9.53
C MET A 51 -21.89 34.93 -8.64
N VAL A 52 -22.36 33.72 -8.98
CA VAL A 52 -22.17 32.53 -8.15
C VAL A 52 -20.69 32.12 -8.08
N GLY A 53 -19.94 32.24 -9.18
CA GLY A 53 -18.54 31.81 -9.25
C GLY A 53 -17.63 32.43 -8.18
N PRO A 54 -17.51 33.77 -8.11
CA PRO A 54 -16.71 34.44 -7.09
C PRO A 54 -17.15 34.12 -5.66
N VAL A 55 -18.46 33.97 -5.42
CA VAL A 55 -19.01 33.67 -4.09
C VAL A 55 -18.66 32.26 -3.64
N LEU A 56 -18.72 31.28 -4.55
CA LEU A 56 -18.27 29.91 -4.26
C LEU A 56 -16.79 29.87 -3.88
N VAL A 57 -15.95 30.66 -4.55
CA VAL A 57 -14.51 30.77 -4.21
C VAL A 57 -14.31 31.39 -2.83
N LEU A 58 -15.06 32.44 -2.48
CA LEU A 58 -14.99 33.07 -1.15
C LEU A 58 -15.42 32.10 -0.04
N PHE A 59 -16.52 31.38 -0.25
CA PHE A 59 -17.02 30.40 0.73
C PHE A 59 -16.10 29.19 0.84
N ALA A 60 -15.59 28.66 -0.26
CA ALA A 60 -14.59 27.59 -0.24
C ALA A 60 -13.32 28.02 0.52
N SER A 61 -12.86 29.26 0.31
CA SER A 61 -11.72 29.83 1.04
C SER A 61 -12.01 29.97 2.54
N ALA A 62 -13.23 30.37 2.91
CA ALA A 62 -13.65 30.47 4.30
C ALA A 62 -13.66 29.10 5.00
N LEU A 63 -14.07 28.03 4.30
CA LEU A 63 -14.08 26.66 4.82
C LEU A 63 -12.68 26.06 4.99
N LEU A 64 -11.73 26.47 4.17
CA LEU A 64 -10.34 25.97 4.21
C LEU A 64 -9.45 26.78 5.18
N LEU A 65 -9.88 27.97 5.60
CA LEU A 65 -9.10 28.81 6.50
C LEU A 65 -8.81 28.17 7.87
N PRO A 66 -9.76 27.47 8.52
CA PRO A 66 -9.48 26.75 9.77
C PRO A 66 -8.43 25.65 9.61
N ASP A 67 -8.41 24.97 8.46
CA ASP A 67 -7.45 23.90 8.16
C ASP A 67 -6.00 24.44 8.12
N LEU A 68 -5.81 25.73 7.80
CA LEU A 68 -4.50 26.38 7.86
C LEU A 68 -3.97 26.58 9.29
N ILE A 69 -4.86 26.57 10.30
CA ILE A 69 -4.51 26.88 11.70
C ILE A 69 -4.12 25.62 12.45
N ASP A 70 -4.98 24.60 12.40
CA ASP A 70 -4.75 23.35 13.13
C ASP A 70 -3.68 22.49 12.45
N TYR A 71 -3.54 22.63 11.12
CA TYR A 71 -2.44 22.14 10.28
C TYR A 71 -1.90 20.74 10.63
N GLY A 72 -2.81 19.82 10.96
CA GLY A 72 -2.55 18.42 11.24
C GLY A 72 -2.47 17.57 9.95
N PRO A 73 -2.34 16.24 10.09
CA PRO A 73 -2.19 15.34 8.94
C PRO A 73 -3.44 15.31 8.05
N VAL A 74 -4.63 15.42 8.63
CA VAL A 74 -5.90 15.41 7.88
C VAL A 74 -6.11 16.75 7.18
N GLU A 75 -5.84 17.85 7.88
CA GLU A 75 -5.98 19.22 7.38
C GLU A 75 -5.00 19.48 6.22
N ARG A 76 -3.75 19.02 6.33
CA ARG A 76 -2.77 19.07 5.24
C ARG A 76 -3.22 18.31 3.99
N SER A 77 -3.83 17.13 4.19
CA SER A 77 -4.38 16.35 3.08
C SER A 77 -5.54 17.07 2.39
N ARG A 78 -6.46 17.67 3.17
CA ARG A 78 -7.59 18.47 2.65
C ARG A 78 -7.12 19.70 1.88
N LEU A 79 -6.15 20.44 2.42
CA LEU A 79 -5.54 21.61 1.77
C LEU A 79 -4.76 21.24 0.51
N GLY A 80 -3.99 20.15 0.55
CA GLY A 80 -3.28 19.63 -0.61
C GLY A 80 -4.23 19.19 -1.72
N ALA A 81 -5.33 18.51 -1.37
CA ALA A 81 -6.36 18.09 -2.30
C ALA A 81 -7.11 19.27 -2.92
N SER A 82 -7.54 20.25 -2.12
CA SER A 82 -8.27 21.42 -2.63
C SER A 82 -7.40 22.27 -3.55
N ALA A 83 -6.12 22.49 -3.20
CA ALA A 83 -5.15 23.15 -4.07
C ALA A 83 -4.92 22.36 -5.36
N ASN A 84 -4.84 21.02 -5.27
CA ASN A 84 -4.65 20.16 -6.43
C ASN A 84 -5.84 20.17 -7.40
N ILE A 85 -7.06 20.24 -6.87
CA ILE A 85 -8.29 20.33 -7.66
C ILE A 85 -8.40 21.72 -8.32
N ALA A 86 -8.00 22.78 -7.62
CA ALA A 86 -8.21 24.15 -8.08
C ALA A 86 -7.21 24.61 -9.16
N TRP A 87 -5.93 24.22 -9.08
CA TRP A 87 -4.90 24.80 -9.95
C TRP A 87 -5.13 24.62 -11.46
N PRO A 88 -5.66 23.47 -11.98
CA PRO A 88 -5.90 23.32 -13.41
C PRO A 88 -7.00 24.27 -13.90
N SER A 89 -8.03 24.49 -13.08
CA SER A 89 -9.12 25.41 -13.37
C SER A 89 -8.66 26.86 -13.33
N VAL A 90 -7.83 27.24 -12.36
CA VAL A 90 -7.22 28.59 -12.28
C VAL A 90 -6.32 28.83 -13.49
N LEU A 91 -5.55 27.83 -13.92
CA LEU A 91 -4.72 27.91 -15.13
C LEU A 91 -5.58 28.07 -16.40
N ALA A 92 -6.69 27.33 -16.51
CA ALA A 92 -7.63 27.51 -17.61
C ALA A 92 -8.21 28.93 -17.64
N PHE A 93 -8.64 29.46 -16.49
CA PHE A 93 -9.14 30.82 -16.36
C PHE A 93 -8.11 31.89 -16.77
N ALA A 94 -6.84 31.68 -16.42
CA ALA A 94 -5.73 32.55 -16.81
C ALA A 94 -5.60 32.63 -18.34
N GLY A 95 -5.67 31.49 -19.03
CA GLY A 95 -5.58 31.45 -20.48
C GLY A 95 -6.82 31.94 -21.22
N ILE A 96 -8.03 31.71 -20.69
CA ILE A 96 -9.29 32.19 -21.27
C ILE A 96 -9.33 33.72 -21.31
N HIS A 97 -8.88 34.38 -20.23
CA HIS A 97 -8.92 35.84 -20.09
C HIS A 97 -7.60 36.51 -20.52
N TYR A 98 -6.75 35.79 -21.25
CA TYR A 98 -5.53 36.38 -21.79
C TYR A 98 -5.89 37.39 -22.90
N GLY A 99 -5.43 38.63 -22.75
CA GLY A 99 -5.75 39.72 -23.67
C GLY A 99 -4.83 40.93 -23.49
N PRO A 100 -5.00 41.97 -24.32
CA PRO A 100 -4.19 43.18 -24.23
C PRO A 100 -4.45 43.98 -22.94
N GLU A 101 -3.45 44.79 -22.55
CA GLU A 101 -3.53 45.76 -21.43
C GLU A 101 -3.77 45.11 -20.06
N ASP A 102 -4.82 45.51 -19.34
CA ASP A 102 -5.09 45.09 -17.95
C ASP A 102 -5.39 43.58 -17.83
N ALA A 103 -5.94 42.98 -18.89
CA ALA A 103 -6.21 41.54 -18.96
C ALA A 103 -4.91 40.71 -18.90
N MET A 104 -3.81 41.23 -19.44
CA MET A 104 -2.51 40.55 -19.40
C MET A 104 -2.02 40.43 -17.95
N ILE A 105 -2.14 41.50 -17.17
CA ILE A 105 -1.70 41.51 -15.76
C ILE A 105 -2.54 40.53 -14.94
N ALA A 106 -3.86 40.56 -15.12
CA ALA A 106 -4.77 39.64 -14.43
C ALA A 106 -4.47 38.17 -14.77
N SER A 107 -4.28 37.85 -16.05
CA SER A 107 -3.92 36.50 -16.49
C SER A 107 -2.58 36.01 -15.92
N LEU A 108 -1.58 36.89 -15.83
CA LEU A 108 -0.27 36.57 -15.25
C LEU A 108 -0.39 36.27 -13.75
N ILE A 109 -1.17 37.06 -13.02
CA ILE A 109 -1.44 36.82 -11.59
C ILE A 109 -2.12 35.46 -11.40
N LEU A 110 -3.14 35.13 -12.21
CA LEU A 110 -3.81 33.84 -12.14
C LEU A 110 -2.87 32.68 -12.48
N ALA A 111 -2.01 32.82 -13.48
CA ALA A 111 -0.99 31.82 -13.81
C ALA A 111 0.01 31.63 -12.66
N ALA A 112 0.44 32.71 -12.00
CA ALA A 112 1.30 32.65 -10.83
C ALA A 112 0.63 31.94 -9.65
N ILE A 113 -0.67 32.20 -9.42
CA ILE A 113 -1.47 31.50 -8.41
C ILE A 113 -1.59 30.01 -8.74
N ALA A 114 -1.85 29.65 -10.00
CA ALA A 114 -1.90 28.25 -10.43
C ALA A 114 -0.57 27.53 -10.20
N ALA A 115 0.55 28.18 -10.55
CA ALA A 115 1.89 27.66 -10.30
C ALA A 115 2.18 27.49 -8.79
N PHE A 116 1.76 28.45 -7.97
CA PHE A 116 1.88 28.36 -6.52
C PHE A 116 1.06 27.20 -5.94
N LEU A 117 -0.20 27.04 -6.35
CA LEU A 117 -1.07 25.95 -5.91
C LEU A 117 -0.50 24.58 -6.29
N TRP A 118 0.02 24.45 -7.51
CA TRP A 118 0.72 23.24 -7.96
C TRP A 118 1.98 22.95 -7.12
N ARG A 119 2.79 23.97 -6.84
CA ARG A 119 3.97 23.83 -5.99
C ARG A 119 3.60 23.48 -4.54
N PHE A 120 2.50 24.03 -4.04
CA PHE A 120 2.01 23.78 -2.69
C PHE A 120 1.49 22.35 -2.53
N THR A 121 0.67 21.85 -3.46
CA THR A 121 0.19 20.47 -3.43
C THR A 121 1.32 19.47 -3.61
N SER A 122 2.31 19.76 -4.47
CA SER A 122 3.46 18.88 -4.64
C SER A 122 4.34 18.78 -3.40
N HIS A 123 4.50 19.86 -2.67
CA HIS A 123 5.21 19.83 -1.39
C HIS A 123 4.44 19.07 -0.32
N LEU A 124 3.11 19.20 -0.26
CA LEU A 124 2.27 18.57 0.77
C LEU A 124 2.03 17.08 0.54
N LEU A 125 1.73 16.69 -0.69
CA LEU A 125 1.32 15.33 -1.04
C LEU A 125 2.44 14.51 -1.71
N GLY A 126 3.62 15.09 -1.91
CA GLY A 126 4.76 14.43 -2.54
C GLY A 126 5.58 13.48 -1.65
N GLY A 127 5.31 13.43 -0.34
CA GLY A 127 6.15 12.71 0.63
C GLY A 127 6.12 11.18 0.50
N ASN A 128 4.93 10.58 0.39
CA ASN A 128 4.76 9.12 0.40
C ASN A 128 3.99 8.64 -0.84
N LEU A 129 4.11 7.36 -1.20
CA LEU A 129 3.36 6.77 -2.32
C LEU A 129 1.84 6.94 -2.17
N LYS A 130 1.30 6.71 -0.97
CA LYS A 130 -0.14 6.87 -0.70
C LYS A 130 -0.61 8.31 -0.93
N THR A 131 0.19 9.31 -0.54
CA THR A 131 -0.15 10.72 -0.71
C THR A 131 0.01 11.15 -2.17
N ARG A 132 0.99 10.62 -2.90
CA ARG A 132 1.13 10.85 -4.35
C ARG A 132 -0.02 10.25 -5.13
N ARG A 133 -0.46 9.02 -4.82
CA ARG A 133 -1.66 8.44 -5.44
C ARG A 133 -2.92 9.24 -5.13
N TRP A 134 -3.06 9.73 -3.90
CA TRP A 134 -4.15 10.64 -3.53
C TRP A 134 -4.12 11.95 -4.33
N ARG A 135 -2.93 12.52 -4.54
CA ARG A 135 -2.73 13.65 -5.45
C ARG A 135 -3.14 13.28 -6.87
N GLY A 136 -2.68 12.16 -7.41
CA GLY A 136 -3.09 11.68 -8.74
C GLY A 136 -4.61 11.56 -8.90
N LEU A 137 -5.32 10.99 -7.91
CA LEU A 137 -6.79 10.87 -7.93
C LEU A 137 -7.49 12.24 -7.89
N THR A 138 -7.03 13.16 -7.05
CA THR A 138 -7.61 14.51 -6.96
C THR A 138 -7.28 15.36 -8.20
N SER A 139 -6.16 15.09 -8.88
CA SER A 139 -5.84 15.72 -10.17
C SER A 139 -6.84 15.35 -11.27
N ILE A 140 -7.42 14.14 -11.23
CA ILE A 140 -8.49 13.74 -12.17
C ILE A 140 -9.72 14.64 -11.99
N ALA A 141 -10.10 14.92 -10.74
CA ALA A 141 -11.21 15.82 -10.44
C ALA A 141 -10.91 17.26 -10.90
N GLY A 142 -9.70 17.76 -10.62
CA GLY A 142 -9.28 19.09 -11.09
C GLY A 142 -9.25 19.21 -12.62
N LEU A 143 -8.76 18.18 -13.31
CA LEU A 143 -8.78 18.11 -14.78
C LEU A 143 -10.21 18.09 -15.32
N ALA A 144 -11.13 17.33 -14.72
CA ALA A 144 -12.52 17.29 -15.15
C ALA A 144 -13.19 18.66 -15.06
N ILE A 145 -12.97 19.40 -13.97
CA ILE A 145 -13.50 20.77 -13.80
C ILE A 145 -12.86 21.72 -14.82
N ALA A 146 -11.54 21.62 -15.04
CA ALA A 146 -10.85 22.44 -16.04
C ALA A 146 -11.35 22.18 -17.47
N ILE A 147 -11.58 20.92 -17.84
CA ILE A 147 -12.18 20.55 -19.13
C ILE A 147 -13.58 21.14 -19.26
N ALA A 148 -14.42 21.05 -18.21
CA ALA A 148 -15.76 21.62 -18.25
C ALA A 148 -15.74 23.15 -18.48
N LEU A 149 -14.80 23.86 -17.85
CA LEU A 149 -14.59 25.29 -18.07
C LEU A 149 -14.12 25.59 -19.50
N LEU A 150 -13.13 24.84 -20.00
CA LEU A 150 -12.61 25.00 -21.35
C LEU A 150 -13.70 24.77 -22.41
N VAL A 151 -14.51 23.71 -22.27
CA VAL A 151 -15.69 23.43 -23.11
C VAL A 151 -16.66 24.60 -23.11
N SER A 152 -16.90 25.20 -21.95
CA SER A 152 -17.92 26.24 -21.80
C SER A 152 -17.46 27.61 -22.29
N MET A 153 -16.15 27.92 -22.26
CA MET A 153 -15.65 29.30 -22.40
C MET A 153 -14.55 29.48 -23.45
N SER A 154 -14.03 28.41 -24.06
CA SER A 154 -12.92 28.51 -25.01
C SER A 154 -12.98 27.50 -26.15
N SER A 155 -12.69 27.95 -27.37
CA SER A 155 -12.53 27.09 -28.54
C SER A 155 -11.08 26.96 -29.00
N ASP A 156 -10.11 27.51 -28.24
CA ASP A 156 -8.71 27.52 -28.60
C ASP A 156 -8.01 26.19 -28.26
N ALA A 157 -7.72 25.40 -29.30
CA ALA A 157 -7.06 24.11 -29.17
C ALA A 157 -5.67 24.19 -28.49
N ILE A 158 -4.95 25.31 -28.62
CA ILE A 158 -3.63 25.48 -27.99
C ILE A 158 -3.80 25.58 -26.47
N LEU A 159 -4.76 26.38 -26.00
CA LEU A 159 -5.06 26.50 -24.58
C LEU A 159 -5.48 25.15 -23.98
N TRP A 160 -6.30 24.38 -24.70
CA TRP A 160 -6.70 23.04 -24.28
C TRP A 160 -5.50 22.11 -24.13
N ALA A 161 -4.60 22.10 -25.13
CA ALA A 161 -3.39 21.30 -25.09
C ALA A 161 -2.47 21.68 -23.93
N VAL A 162 -2.34 22.98 -23.61
CA VAL A 162 -1.54 23.45 -22.48
C VAL A 162 -2.11 23.01 -21.14
N VAL A 163 -3.41 23.21 -20.90
CA VAL A 163 -4.04 22.89 -19.61
C VAL A 163 -4.11 21.38 -19.39
N ILE A 164 -4.57 20.62 -20.41
CA ILE A 164 -4.65 19.16 -20.34
C ILE A 164 -3.24 18.56 -20.25
N GLY A 165 -2.31 19.05 -21.07
CA GLY A 165 -0.92 18.61 -21.07
C GLY A 165 -0.24 18.82 -19.71
N ALA A 166 -0.36 20.02 -19.12
CA ALA A 166 0.18 20.32 -17.79
C ALA A 166 -0.43 19.40 -16.71
N SER A 167 -1.74 19.15 -16.78
CA SER A 167 -2.43 18.26 -15.85
C SER A 167 -1.96 16.80 -15.99
N LEU A 168 -1.81 16.30 -17.22
CA LEU A 168 -1.35 14.94 -17.48
C LEU A 168 0.11 14.73 -17.06
N VAL A 169 1.00 15.67 -17.38
CA VAL A 169 2.43 15.59 -17.02
C VAL A 169 2.64 15.47 -15.51
N THR A 170 1.77 16.12 -14.72
CA THR A 170 1.84 16.07 -13.26
C THR A 170 1.10 14.85 -12.67
N MET A 171 -0.01 14.43 -13.27
CA MET A 171 -0.87 13.35 -12.78
C MET A 171 -0.37 11.94 -13.12
N ILE A 172 0.13 11.72 -14.34
CA ILE A 172 0.58 10.39 -14.79
C ILE A 172 1.69 9.80 -13.90
N PRO A 173 2.77 10.53 -13.55
CA PRO A 173 3.81 9.95 -12.70
C PRO A 173 3.25 9.55 -11.34
N ASP A 174 2.38 10.36 -10.75
CA ASP A 174 1.76 10.09 -9.44
C ASP A 174 0.91 8.81 -9.40
N LEU A 175 0.25 8.49 -10.51
CA LEU A 175 -0.57 7.28 -10.63
C LEU A 175 0.25 6.05 -10.99
N ARG A 176 1.36 6.23 -11.72
CA ARG A 176 2.21 5.12 -12.20
C ARG A 176 3.32 4.74 -11.23
N GLU A 177 3.57 5.54 -10.20
CA GLU A 177 4.60 5.25 -9.21
C GLU A 177 4.29 3.93 -8.48
N LYS A 178 5.32 3.09 -8.44
CA LYS A 178 5.28 1.76 -7.84
C LYS A 178 5.73 1.87 -6.38
N ASP A 179 5.36 0.87 -5.59
CA ASP A 179 5.85 0.73 -4.21
C ASP A 179 7.35 0.48 -4.22
N ASP A 180 8.08 0.98 -3.22
CA ASP A 180 9.55 0.84 -3.14
C ASP A 180 9.93 -0.66 -3.08
N ASP A 181 9.10 -1.48 -2.42
CA ASP A 181 9.27 -2.93 -2.33
C ASP A 181 8.60 -3.70 -3.47
N HIS A 182 8.17 -3.03 -4.55
CA HIS A 182 7.44 -3.71 -5.63
C HIS A 182 8.26 -4.82 -6.28
N GLU A 183 9.55 -4.59 -6.51
CA GLU A 183 10.46 -5.59 -7.08
C GLU A 183 10.67 -6.75 -6.12
N ALA A 184 10.90 -6.46 -4.83
CA ALA A 184 11.05 -7.48 -3.79
C ALA A 184 9.79 -8.34 -3.63
N ARG A 185 8.58 -7.75 -3.70
CA ARG A 185 7.32 -8.51 -3.66
C ARG A 185 7.09 -9.33 -4.92
N ALA A 186 7.53 -8.84 -6.08
CA ALA A 186 7.44 -9.60 -7.33
C ALA A 186 8.38 -10.82 -7.32
N GLU A 187 9.60 -10.64 -6.82
CA GLU A 187 10.54 -11.75 -6.60
C GLU A 187 9.99 -12.75 -5.59
N PHE A 188 9.51 -12.27 -4.45
CA PHE A 188 8.86 -13.11 -3.43
C PHE A 188 7.70 -13.92 -4.02
N ALA A 189 6.81 -13.30 -4.79
CA ALA A 189 5.68 -13.99 -5.42
C ALA A 189 6.13 -15.13 -6.34
N SER A 190 7.15 -14.88 -7.17
CA SER A 190 7.70 -15.90 -8.07
C SER A 190 8.37 -17.05 -7.29
N ARG A 191 9.10 -16.72 -6.22
CA ARG A 191 9.77 -17.70 -5.36
C ARG A 191 8.79 -18.56 -4.58
N LEU A 192 7.72 -17.97 -4.04
CA LEU A 192 6.66 -18.67 -3.34
C LEU A 192 5.99 -19.70 -4.26
N GLU A 193 5.62 -19.29 -5.48
CA GLU A 193 4.99 -20.17 -6.47
C GLU A 193 5.91 -21.35 -6.86
N GLN A 194 7.21 -21.09 -7.06
CA GLN A 194 8.19 -22.13 -7.34
C GLN A 194 8.31 -23.13 -6.18
N ALA A 195 8.38 -22.63 -4.95
CA ALA A 195 8.51 -23.47 -3.75
C ALA A 195 7.23 -24.30 -3.50
N GLU A 196 6.04 -23.71 -3.65
CA GLU A 196 4.76 -24.41 -3.52
C GLU A 196 4.64 -25.52 -4.56
N THR A 197 5.00 -25.23 -5.82
CA THR A 197 4.99 -26.22 -6.90
C THR A 197 5.97 -27.37 -6.61
N ARG A 198 7.16 -27.08 -6.11
CA ARG A 198 8.15 -28.10 -5.72
C ARG A 198 7.66 -28.98 -4.58
N ILE A 199 7.04 -28.42 -3.54
CA ILE A 199 6.48 -29.21 -2.44
C ILE A 199 5.32 -30.08 -2.92
N LEU A 200 4.44 -29.57 -3.79
CA LEU A 200 3.35 -30.34 -4.39
C LEU A 200 3.89 -31.55 -5.17
N ALA A 201 4.89 -31.35 -6.03
CA ALA A 201 5.51 -32.43 -6.81
C ALA A 201 6.18 -33.49 -5.91
N LEU A 202 6.78 -33.09 -4.79
CA LEU A 202 7.41 -34.01 -3.86
C LEU A 202 6.40 -34.77 -2.99
N ARG A 203 5.25 -34.18 -2.70
CA ARG A 203 4.16 -34.81 -1.94
C ARG A 203 3.55 -35.99 -2.68
N GLU A 204 3.58 -35.99 -4.01
CA GLU A 204 3.17 -37.13 -4.83
C GLU A 204 4.11 -38.35 -4.66
N GLY A 205 5.34 -38.13 -4.16
CA GLY A 205 6.35 -39.17 -3.96
C GLY A 205 6.58 -39.62 -2.50
N GLY A 206 5.94 -38.99 -1.51
CA GLY A 206 6.07 -39.39 -0.10
C GLY A 206 5.52 -38.39 0.93
N SER A 207 5.11 -38.91 2.09
CA SER A 207 4.63 -38.16 3.26
C SER A 207 5.80 -37.63 4.10
N GLY A 208 5.65 -36.46 4.74
CA GLY A 208 6.67 -35.86 5.63
C GLY A 208 6.89 -34.35 5.46
N LEU A 209 6.25 -33.72 4.46
CA LEU A 209 6.47 -32.30 4.11
C LEU A 209 5.54 -31.32 4.85
N GLU A 210 4.85 -31.75 5.91
CA GLU A 210 3.86 -30.93 6.62
C GLU A 210 4.47 -29.68 7.25
N GLN A 211 5.67 -29.79 7.81
CA GLN A 211 6.41 -28.67 8.39
C GLN A 211 6.79 -27.65 7.31
N SER A 212 7.32 -28.09 6.17
CA SER A 212 7.66 -27.23 5.04
C SER A 212 6.42 -26.56 4.44
N ALA A 213 5.31 -27.28 4.30
CA ALA A 213 4.04 -26.73 3.83
C ALA A 213 3.47 -25.68 4.80
N SER A 214 3.62 -25.89 6.10
CA SER A 214 3.24 -24.90 7.11
C SER A 214 4.09 -23.63 7.00
N LEU A 215 5.41 -23.77 6.79
CA LEU A 215 6.32 -22.64 6.61
C LEU A 215 5.98 -21.82 5.34
N LEU A 216 5.69 -22.48 4.22
CA LEU A 216 5.25 -21.78 3.00
C LEU A 216 3.92 -21.04 3.20
N LYS A 217 2.98 -21.62 3.93
CA LYS A 217 1.72 -20.94 4.26
C LYS A 217 1.98 -19.68 5.08
N THR A 218 2.82 -19.76 6.11
CA THR A 218 3.21 -18.59 6.91
C THR A 218 3.96 -17.56 6.06
N ALA A 219 4.84 -18.01 5.16
CA ALA A 219 5.53 -17.14 4.21
C ALA A 219 4.52 -16.38 3.34
N GLY A 220 3.48 -17.04 2.84
CA GLY A 220 2.40 -16.42 2.08
C GLY A 220 1.59 -15.41 2.89
N GLU A 221 1.38 -15.62 4.19
CA GLU A 221 0.62 -14.69 5.04
C GLU A 221 1.43 -13.43 5.43
N GLU A 222 2.74 -13.59 5.69
CA GLU A 222 3.62 -12.52 6.17
C GLU A 222 4.40 -11.81 5.05
N GLY A 223 4.80 -12.55 4.00
CA GLY A 223 5.71 -12.11 2.95
C GLY A 223 5.19 -11.00 2.04
N TRP A 224 3.87 -10.85 1.92
CA TRP A 224 3.29 -9.70 1.20
C TRP A 224 3.47 -8.37 1.93
N LYS A 225 3.61 -8.41 3.26
CA LYS A 225 3.85 -7.22 4.10
C LYS A 225 5.34 -6.97 4.24
N ASP A 226 6.11 -8.03 4.46
CA ASP A 226 7.57 -8.00 4.60
C ASP A 226 8.20 -9.05 3.68
N PRO A 227 8.59 -8.67 2.44
CA PRO A 227 9.12 -9.63 1.48
C PRO A 227 10.45 -10.23 1.93
N ALA A 228 11.27 -9.53 2.72
CA ALA A 228 12.52 -10.08 3.24
C ALA A 228 12.23 -11.23 4.21
N ARG A 229 11.28 -11.03 5.13
CA ARG A 229 10.84 -12.09 6.05
C ARG A 229 10.20 -13.26 5.31
N GLY A 230 9.39 -12.99 4.29
CA GLY A 230 8.80 -14.01 3.43
C GLY A 230 9.86 -14.87 2.74
N MET A 231 10.92 -14.25 2.23
CA MET A 231 12.05 -14.94 1.58
C MET A 231 12.82 -15.83 2.57
N GLU A 232 13.04 -15.38 3.81
CA GLU A 232 13.65 -16.22 4.86
C GLU A 232 12.81 -17.48 5.15
N LEU A 233 11.48 -17.33 5.23
CA LEU A 233 10.58 -18.45 5.51
C LEU A 233 10.54 -19.46 4.34
N ILE A 234 10.58 -18.98 3.09
CA ILE A 234 10.73 -19.84 1.91
C ILE A 234 12.04 -20.63 1.99
N ALA A 235 13.16 -19.97 2.28
CA ALA A 235 14.46 -20.63 2.40
C ALA A 235 14.47 -21.69 3.53
N GLN A 236 13.83 -21.41 4.68
CA GLN A 236 13.67 -22.38 5.75
C GLN A 236 12.81 -23.59 5.33
N ALA A 237 11.73 -23.35 4.59
CA ALA A 237 10.89 -24.42 4.07
C ALA A 237 11.69 -25.34 3.12
N GLU A 238 12.51 -24.77 2.23
CA GLU A 238 13.38 -25.51 1.31
C GLU A 238 14.43 -26.35 2.06
N ILE A 239 15.05 -25.81 3.11
CA ILE A 239 16.00 -26.55 3.95
C ILE A 239 15.31 -27.75 4.62
N GLU A 240 14.09 -27.57 5.13
CA GLU A 240 13.34 -28.69 5.74
C GLU A 240 12.92 -29.73 4.71
N VAL A 241 12.64 -29.33 3.46
CA VAL A 241 12.41 -30.27 2.35
C VAL A 241 13.67 -31.12 2.11
N GLU A 242 14.83 -30.48 1.96
CA GLU A 242 16.11 -31.18 1.72
C GLU A 242 16.45 -32.12 2.87
N ARG A 243 16.24 -31.69 4.11
CA ARG A 243 16.43 -32.52 5.30
C ARG A 243 15.51 -33.74 5.29
N THR A 244 14.24 -33.56 4.94
CA THR A 244 13.27 -34.65 4.87
C THR A 244 13.64 -35.66 3.79
N GLN A 245 14.10 -35.19 2.62
CA GLN A 245 14.61 -36.05 1.56
C GLN A 245 15.85 -36.83 1.99
N ALA A 246 16.80 -36.18 2.66
CA ALA A 246 18.00 -36.86 3.17
C ALA A 246 17.62 -37.97 4.17
N VAL A 247 16.69 -37.69 5.09
CA VAL A 247 16.17 -38.68 6.03
C VAL A 247 15.49 -39.85 5.31
N ALA A 248 14.73 -39.59 4.24
CA ALA A 248 14.09 -40.64 3.46
C ALA A 248 15.12 -41.57 2.78
N VAL A 249 16.19 -41.01 2.22
CA VAL A 249 17.29 -41.80 1.63
C VAL A 249 17.99 -42.67 2.67
N ASP A 250 18.28 -42.11 3.85
CA ASP A 250 18.88 -42.87 4.96
C ASP A 250 17.95 -43.97 5.48
N LEU A 251 16.64 -43.70 5.51
CA LEU A 251 15.61 -44.65 5.95
C LEU A 251 15.57 -45.88 5.05
N ASP A 252 15.67 -45.72 3.73
CA ASP A 252 15.69 -46.84 2.78
C ASP A 252 16.90 -47.76 3.01
N ALA A 253 18.06 -47.19 3.33
CA ALA A 253 19.24 -47.96 3.70
C ALA A 253 19.02 -48.76 5.00
N ILE A 254 18.45 -48.12 6.03
CA ILE A 254 18.13 -48.77 7.31
C ILE A 254 17.09 -49.89 7.12
N ARG A 255 16.10 -49.67 6.26
CA ARG A 255 15.07 -50.66 5.91
C ARG A 255 15.69 -51.90 5.27
N SER A 256 16.59 -51.72 4.30
CA SER A 256 17.29 -52.82 3.64
C SER A 256 18.09 -53.66 4.65
N ASP A 257 18.87 -52.98 5.50
CA ASP A 257 19.65 -53.58 6.58
C ASP A 257 18.79 -54.37 7.58
N ALA A 258 17.65 -53.81 7.99
CA ALA A 258 16.73 -54.45 8.91
C ALA A 258 16.07 -55.68 8.29
N LEU A 259 15.72 -55.63 7.00
CA LEU A 259 15.15 -56.76 6.27
C LEU A 259 16.13 -57.93 6.18
N GLU A 260 17.41 -57.68 5.92
CA GLU A 260 18.44 -58.74 5.91
C GLU A 260 18.62 -59.39 7.28
N ALA A 261 18.56 -58.62 8.36
CA ALA A 261 18.62 -59.17 9.72
C ALA A 261 17.38 -60.03 10.03
N VAL A 262 16.19 -59.56 9.68
CA VAL A 262 14.93 -60.29 9.90
C VAL A 262 14.90 -61.60 9.10
N LYS A 263 15.27 -61.59 7.81
CA LYS A 263 15.34 -62.81 6.99
C LYS A 263 16.28 -63.86 7.57
N ARG A 264 17.46 -63.45 8.04
CA ARG A 264 18.41 -64.36 8.70
C ARG A 264 17.83 -64.98 9.97
N ALA A 265 17.08 -64.23 10.77
CA ALA A 265 16.43 -64.77 11.96
C ALA A 265 15.29 -65.77 11.62
N GLU A 266 14.54 -65.50 10.55
CA GLU A 266 13.50 -66.40 10.01
C GLU A 266 14.09 -67.73 9.50
N GLU A 267 15.31 -67.72 8.96
CA GLU A 267 16.00 -68.95 8.52
C GLU A 267 16.48 -69.84 9.69
N VAL A 268 16.77 -69.25 10.86
CA VAL A 268 17.30 -69.96 12.03
C VAL A 268 16.18 -70.50 12.92
N THR A 269 15.05 -69.79 13.04
CA THR A 269 13.96 -70.19 13.95
C THR A 269 12.57 -69.95 13.35
N LEU A 270 11.64 -70.89 13.59
CA LEU A 270 10.22 -70.76 13.21
C LEU A 270 9.44 -69.73 14.06
N ASP A 271 10.01 -69.27 15.19
CA ASP A 271 9.39 -68.33 16.14
C ASP A 271 9.77 -66.85 15.91
N ALA A 272 10.39 -66.51 14.77
CA ALA A 272 10.80 -65.15 14.39
C ALA A 272 9.64 -64.18 14.05
N LEU A 273 8.42 -64.43 14.54
CA LEU A 273 7.23 -63.59 14.34
C LEU A 273 7.39 -62.17 14.93
N GLY A 274 8.14 -62.03 16.02
CA GLY A 274 8.37 -60.77 16.72
C GLY A 274 9.15 -59.73 15.90
N PRO A 275 10.32 -60.08 15.34
CA PRO A 275 11.08 -59.24 14.39
C PRO A 275 10.27 -58.90 13.13
N ARG A 276 9.63 -59.89 12.51
CA ARG A 276 8.88 -59.70 11.26
C ARG A 276 7.71 -58.73 11.42
N LYS A 277 6.92 -58.89 12.48
CA LYS A 277 5.80 -57.99 12.78
C LYS A 277 6.27 -56.54 13.01
N ALA A 278 7.41 -56.34 13.67
CA ALA A 278 7.96 -55.00 13.88
C ALA A 278 8.42 -54.35 12.55
N PHE A 279 9.01 -55.14 11.65
CA PHE A 279 9.40 -54.68 10.32
C PHE A 279 8.19 -54.29 9.46
N GLU A 280 7.16 -55.14 9.40
CA GLU A 280 5.95 -54.87 8.62
C GLU A 280 5.14 -53.68 9.17
N THR A 281 5.20 -53.46 10.49
CA THR A 281 4.63 -52.23 11.07
C THR A 281 5.44 -51.01 10.63
N GLY A 282 6.76 -51.12 10.55
CA GLY A 282 7.64 -50.05 10.02
C GLY A 282 7.35 -49.72 8.56
N ASP A 283 7.14 -50.73 7.70
CA ASP A 283 6.73 -50.53 6.30
C ASP A 283 5.40 -49.79 6.20
N ARG A 284 4.44 -50.12 7.06
CA ARG A 284 3.14 -49.43 7.09
C ARG A 284 3.27 -47.96 7.50
N GLU A 285 4.08 -47.68 8.52
CA GLU A 285 4.35 -46.30 8.95
C GLU A 285 5.13 -45.50 7.89
N ALA A 286 6.06 -46.14 7.16
CA ALA A 286 6.74 -45.53 6.04
C ALA A 286 5.78 -45.19 4.88
N GLU A 287 4.81 -46.07 4.59
CA GLU A 287 3.76 -45.83 3.59
C GLU A 287 2.79 -44.71 3.99
N LEU A 288 2.51 -44.56 5.29
CA LEU A 288 1.77 -43.42 5.84
C LEU A 288 2.64 -42.14 5.92
N GLY A 289 3.94 -42.31 5.70
CA GLY A 289 5.08 -41.40 5.79
C GLY A 289 5.21 -40.63 7.10
N SER A 290 5.30 -41.43 8.14
CA SER A 290 5.95 -41.09 9.40
C SER A 290 7.40 -41.67 9.37
N PRO A 291 8.35 -41.09 8.58
CA PRO A 291 9.66 -41.70 8.35
C PRO A 291 10.45 -41.93 9.65
N ARG A 292 10.24 -41.08 10.66
CA ARG A 292 10.87 -41.20 11.98
C ARG A 292 10.32 -42.34 12.81
N GLU A 293 9.03 -42.64 12.71
CA GLU A 293 8.41 -43.78 13.40
C GLU A 293 8.77 -45.09 12.72
N ALA A 294 8.80 -45.09 11.38
CA ALA A 294 9.30 -46.20 10.58
C ALA A 294 10.76 -46.55 10.94
N GLU A 295 11.65 -45.55 11.07
CA GLU A 295 13.05 -45.78 11.46
C GLU A 295 13.18 -46.50 12.81
N MET A 296 12.42 -46.04 13.82
CA MET A 296 12.43 -46.67 15.14
C MET A 296 11.96 -48.13 15.08
N LEU A 297 10.95 -48.42 14.27
CA LEU A 297 10.42 -49.77 14.07
C LEU A 297 11.42 -50.67 13.33
N TYR A 298 12.12 -50.18 12.31
CA TYR A 298 13.18 -50.93 11.63
C TYR A 298 14.36 -51.23 12.55
N ARG A 299 14.82 -50.26 13.34
CA ARG A 299 15.88 -50.49 14.34
C ARG A 299 15.44 -51.52 15.39
N ARG A 300 14.18 -51.46 15.84
CA ARG A 300 13.60 -52.42 16.79
C ARG A 300 13.47 -53.82 16.19
N ALA A 301 13.12 -53.93 14.91
CA ALA A 301 13.07 -55.21 14.20
C ALA A 301 14.47 -55.84 14.13
N LYS A 302 15.49 -55.05 13.77
CA LYS A 302 16.90 -55.49 13.74
C LYS A 302 17.40 -55.94 15.12
N GLN A 303 17.06 -55.21 16.18
CA GLN A 303 17.41 -55.60 17.55
C GLN A 303 16.78 -56.92 17.97
N LYS A 304 15.49 -57.13 17.66
CA LYS A 304 14.81 -58.39 17.97
C LYS A 304 15.31 -59.58 17.15
N ALA A 305 15.78 -59.33 15.93
CA ALA A 305 16.35 -60.37 15.07
C ALA A 305 17.75 -60.83 15.51
N ALA A 306 18.41 -60.09 16.40
CA ALA A 306 19.74 -60.43 16.91
C ALA A 306 19.71 -61.30 18.19
N ILE A 307 18.51 -61.60 18.71
CA ILE A 307 18.27 -62.41 19.92
C ILE A 307 17.76 -63.77 19.48
#